data_AF-A0A7X6U632-F1
#
_entry.id   AF-A0A7X6U632-F1
#
_cell.length_a   1.000
_cell.length_b   1.000
_cell.length_c   1.000
_cell.angle_alpha   90.00
_cell.angle_beta   90.00
_cell.angle_gamma   90.00
#
_symmetry.space_group_name_H-M   'P 1'
#
loop_
_entity.id
_entity.type
_entity.pdbx_description
1 polymer ?
#
loop_
_entity_poly.entity_id
_entity_poly.type
_entity_poly.pdbx_seq_one_letter_code
_entity_poly.pdbx_strand_id
1 'polypeptide(L)'
;QTLEALVTTDHVVPMPVFRPLIGLDKNDTVDLARRIGTFETSILPYEDCCTVFVAKHPKTHPSLSDAAQAEEGLDIEGLTEQALSRIEEVVL
;
A
#
# COMPACT_ATOMS: atom_id res chain seq x y z
N GLN A 1 5.47 7.56 -3.45
CA GLN A 1 4.04 7.89 -3.66
C GLN A 1 3.93 9.38 -3.92
N THR A 2 2.97 9.82 -4.73
CA THR A 2 2.68 11.24 -4.99
C THR A 2 1.49 11.71 -4.13
N LEU A 3 1.31 13.02 -3.97
CA LEU A 3 0.21 13.57 -3.17
C LEU A 3 -1.17 13.16 -3.69
N GLU A 4 -1.35 13.17 -5.01
CA GLU A 4 -2.59 12.79 -5.67
C GLU A 4 -2.91 11.31 -5.48
N ALA A 5 -1.89 10.45 -5.50
CA ALA A 5 -2.06 9.04 -5.18
C ALA A 5 -2.52 8.85 -3.74
N LEU A 6 -1.91 9.58 -2.79
CA LEU A 6 -2.30 9.51 -1.37
C LEU A 6 -3.75 9.95 -1.16
N VAL A 7 -4.16 11.07 -1.77
CA VAL A 7 -5.53 11.58 -1.67
C VAL A 7 -6.53 10.62 -2.30
N THR A 8 -6.19 10.04 -3.46
CA THR A 8 -7.06 9.09 -4.17
C THR A 8 -7.27 7.83 -3.33
N THR A 9 -6.20 7.27 -2.76
CA THR A 9 -6.31 6.04 -1.95
C THR A 9 -6.97 6.27 -0.59
N ASP A 10 -6.80 7.43 0.03
CA ASP A 10 -7.41 7.70 1.35
C ASP A 10 -8.89 7.99 1.27
N HIS A 11 -9.42 8.30 0.08
CA HIS A 11 -10.82 8.68 -0.08
C HIS A 11 -11.81 7.61 0.38
N VAL A 12 -11.42 6.32 0.32
CA VAL A 12 -12.28 5.20 0.70
C VAL A 12 -12.42 5.01 2.21
N VAL A 13 -11.65 5.75 3.03
CA VAL A 13 -11.65 5.62 4.48
C VAL A 13 -12.00 6.95 5.17
N PRO A 14 -12.93 6.96 6.15
CA PRO A 14 -13.24 8.16 6.93
C PRO A 14 -12.23 8.43 8.06
N MET A 15 -11.40 7.43 8.42
CA MET A 15 -10.42 7.55 9.49
C MET A 15 -9.12 8.23 9.03
N PRO A 16 -8.42 8.97 9.91
CA PRO A 16 -7.10 9.51 9.59
C PRO A 16 -6.06 8.41 9.33
N VAL A 17 -5.29 8.54 8.24
CA VAL A 17 -4.17 7.66 7.91
C VAL A 17 -2.85 8.33 8.31
N PHE A 18 -2.27 7.90 9.44
CA PHE A 18 -0.97 8.40 9.89
C PHE A 18 0.17 7.83 9.03
N ARG A 19 1.08 8.71 8.59
CA ARG A 19 2.24 8.34 7.77
C ARG A 19 3.53 8.85 8.42
N PRO A 20 4.07 8.16 9.43
CA PRO A 20 5.23 8.63 10.20
C PRO A 20 6.49 8.90 9.36
N LEU A 21 6.61 8.26 8.20
CA LEU A 21 7.77 8.36 7.32
C LEU A 21 7.59 9.37 6.17
N ILE A 22 6.46 10.09 6.09
CA ILE A 22 6.10 10.90 4.90
C ILE A 22 7.10 12.02 4.57
N GLY A 23 7.84 12.51 5.57
CA GLY A 23 8.84 13.56 5.42
C GLY A 23 10.30 13.07 5.46
N LEU A 24 10.53 11.76 5.52
CA LEU A 24 11.88 11.20 5.58
C LEU A 24 12.41 10.86 4.20
N ASP A 25 13.71 11.05 3.98
CA ASP A 25 14.38 10.49 2.81
C ASP A 25 14.46 8.96 2.94
N LYS A 26 14.69 8.31 1.80
CA LYS A 26 14.87 6.86 1.79
C LYS A 26 16.06 6.43 2.65
N ASN A 27 17.15 7.18 2.64
CA ASN A 27 18.33 6.85 3.45
C ASN A 27 18.02 6.93 4.95
N ASP A 28 17.27 7.94 5.40
CA ASP A 28 16.87 8.07 6.80
C ASP A 28 16.00 6.89 7.26
N THR A 29 15.07 6.46 6.41
CA THR A 29 14.21 5.30 6.68
C THR A 29 15.03 4.01 6.76
N VAL A 30 16.04 3.86 5.88
CA VAL A 30 16.94 2.70 5.88
C VAL A 30 17.80 2.68 7.15
N ASP A 31 18.32 3.82 7.58
CA ASP A 31 19.12 3.91 8.80
C ASP A 31 18.27 3.65 10.05
N LEU A 32 17.02 4.12 10.06
CA LEU A 32 16.05 3.73 11.09
C LEU A 32 15.84 2.21 11.12
N ALA A 33 15.60 1.58 9.97
CA ALA A 33 15.41 0.14 9.86
C ALA A 33 16.62 -0.67 10.38
N ARG A 34 17.85 -0.21 10.10
CA ARG A 34 19.07 -0.83 10.64
C ARG A 34 19.16 -0.66 12.16
N ARG A 35 18.86 0.54 12.67
CA ARG A 35 18.89 0.84 14.10
C ARG A 35 17.90 -0.01 14.91
N ILE A 36 16.74 -0.32 14.36
CA ILE A 36 15.72 -1.17 15.02
C ILE A 36 15.85 -2.66 14.64
N GLY A 37 16.85 -3.03 13.85
CA GLY A 37 17.15 -4.43 13.52
C GLY A 37 16.21 -5.08 12.49
N THR A 38 15.45 -4.31 11.70
CA THR A 38 14.51 -4.85 10.70
C THR A 38 15.07 -4.92 9.29
N PHE A 39 16.15 -4.18 9.01
CA PHE A 39 16.68 -4.02 7.65
C PHE A 39 16.96 -5.34 6.95
N GLU A 40 17.73 -6.25 7.58
CA GLU A 40 18.15 -7.52 6.97
C GLU A 40 16.98 -8.41 6.56
N THR A 41 15.93 -8.48 7.38
CA THR A 41 14.71 -9.23 7.06
C THR A 41 13.91 -8.56 5.95
N SER A 42 13.82 -7.23 5.96
CA SER A 42 13.02 -6.47 4.98
C SER A 42 13.59 -6.47 3.56
N ILE A 43 14.86 -6.83 3.36
CA ILE A 43 15.52 -6.86 2.03
C ILE A 43 15.68 -8.26 1.44
N LEU A 44 15.13 -9.29 2.07
CA LEU A 44 15.20 -10.66 1.57
C LEU A 44 14.56 -10.76 0.17
N PRO A 45 15.15 -11.54 -0.76
CA PRO A 45 14.71 -11.59 -2.15
C PRO A 45 13.44 -12.42 -2.27
N TYR A 46 12.29 -11.75 -2.20
CA TYR A 46 10.97 -12.35 -2.41
C TYR A 46 10.29 -11.75 -3.63
N GLU A 47 9.56 -12.57 -4.37
CA GLU A 47 8.57 -12.08 -5.34
C GLU A 47 7.40 -11.50 -4.56
N ASP A 48 7.46 -10.19 -4.34
CA ASP A 48 6.38 -9.47 -3.68
C ASP A 48 5.22 -9.26 -4.65
N CYS A 49 4.00 -9.15 -4.13
CA CYS A 49 2.81 -8.86 -4.94
C CYS A 49 2.99 -7.56 -5.75
N CYS A 50 3.73 -6.60 -5.19
CA CYS A 50 4.11 -5.36 -5.86
C CYS A 50 5.00 -5.57 -7.09
N THR A 51 5.73 -6.67 -7.22
CA THR A 51 6.54 -6.96 -8.43
C THR A 51 5.73 -7.70 -9.49
N VAL A 52 4.79 -8.55 -9.06
CA VAL A 52 3.92 -9.35 -9.95
C VAL A 52 2.82 -8.51 -10.58
N PHE A 53 2.23 -7.57 -9.82
CA PHE A 53 1.08 -6.78 -10.25
C PHE A 53 1.42 -5.34 -10.63
N VAL A 54 2.70 -4.99 -10.75
CA VAL A 54 3.08 -3.62 -11.13
C VAL A 54 2.60 -3.28 -12.54
N ALA A 55 1.85 -2.19 -12.68
CA ALA A 55 1.54 -1.63 -13.98
C ALA A 55 2.83 -1.16 -14.66
N LYS A 56 3.00 -1.46 -15.95
CA LYS A 56 4.17 -1.01 -16.73
C LYS A 56 4.37 0.51 -16.73
N HIS A 57 3.26 1.26 -16.62
CA HIS A 57 3.25 2.72 -16.61
C HIS A 57 2.35 3.21 -15.46
N PRO A 58 2.86 3.27 -14.22
CA PRO A 58 2.06 3.73 -13.08
C PRO A 58 1.71 5.22 -13.23
N LYS A 59 0.46 5.56 -12.94
CA LYS A 59 -0.04 6.94 -13.02
C LYS A 59 0.43 7.73 -11.80
N THR A 60 1.11 8.85 -12.02
CA THR A 60 1.64 9.71 -10.94
C THR A 60 0.63 10.76 -10.45
N HIS A 61 -0.40 11.05 -11.24
CA HIS A 61 -1.51 11.95 -10.86
C HIS A 61 -2.86 11.24 -11.08
N PRO A 62 -3.19 10.21 -10.28
CA PRO A 62 -4.50 9.58 -10.33
C PRO A 62 -5.58 10.51 -9.76
N SER A 63 -6.83 10.25 -10.16
CA SER A 63 -8.02 10.94 -9.68
C SER A 63 -9.07 9.96 -9.18
N LEU A 64 -10.05 10.44 -8.41
CA LEU A 64 -11.16 9.60 -7.92
C LEU A 64 -11.98 9.00 -9.08
N SER A 65 -12.13 9.72 -10.19
CA SER A 65 -12.80 9.17 -11.38
C SER A 65 -12.00 8.05 -12.04
N ASP A 66 -10.66 8.12 -12.02
CA ASP A 66 -9.83 7.02 -12.52
C ASP A 66 -10.03 5.75 -11.67
N ALA A 67 -10.07 5.92 -10.34
CA ALA A 67 -10.29 4.81 -9.41
C ALA A 67 -11.69 4.18 -9.60
N ALA A 68 -12.74 5.00 -9.60
CA ALA A 68 -14.11 4.54 -9.82
C ALA A 68 -14.30 3.81 -11.16
N GLN A 69 -13.65 4.30 -12.23
CA GLN A 69 -13.68 3.64 -13.53
C GLN A 69 -12.94 2.29 -13.50
N ALA A 70 -11.81 2.20 -12.82
CA ALA A 70 -11.06 0.95 -12.68
C ALA A 70 -11.82 -0.09 -11.84
N GLU A 71 -12.69 0.37 -10.93
CA GLU A 71 -13.46 -0.46 -10.01
C GLU A 71 -14.83 -0.92 -10.57
N GLU A 72 -15.36 -0.28 -11.63
CA GLU A 72 -16.72 -0.53 -12.17
C GLU A 72 -17.02 -2.01 -12.50
N GLY A 73 -16.00 -2.78 -12.89
CA GLY A 73 -16.13 -4.20 -13.22
C GLY A 73 -15.80 -5.17 -12.09
N LEU A 74 -15.51 -4.68 -10.89
CA LEU A 74 -15.06 -5.48 -9.76
C LEU A 74 -16.15 -5.59 -8.68
N ASP A 75 -16.35 -6.81 -8.18
CA ASP A 75 -17.16 -7.06 -6.98
C ASP A 75 -16.33 -6.73 -5.73
N ILE A 76 -16.12 -5.44 -5.47
CA ILE A 76 -15.24 -4.96 -4.40
C ILE A 76 -15.71 -5.47 -3.04
N GLU A 77 -17.01 -5.42 -2.77
CA GLU A 77 -17.61 -5.91 -1.54
C GLU A 77 -17.37 -7.41 -1.36
N GLY A 78 -17.70 -8.23 -2.38
CA GLY A 78 -17.52 -9.67 -2.31
C GLY A 78 -16.06 -10.09 -2.23
N LEU A 79 -15.16 -9.41 -2.94
CA LEU A 79 -13.71 -9.65 -2.84
C LEU A 79 -13.18 -9.30 -1.45
N THR A 80 -13.65 -8.19 -0.87
CA THR A 80 -13.25 -7.76 0.47
C THR A 80 -13.76 -8.72 1.53
N GLU A 81 -15.03 -9.13 1.47
CA GLU A 81 -15.61 -10.10 2.41
C GLU A 81 -14.89 -11.46 2.34
N GLN A 82 -14.61 -11.94 1.13
CA GLN A 82 -13.83 -13.17 0.94
C GLN A 82 -12.43 -13.07 1.58
N ALA A 83 -11.73 -11.96 1.37
CA ALA A 83 -10.41 -11.74 1.97
C ALA A 83 -10.48 -11.69 3.50
N LEU A 84 -11.42 -10.93 4.06
CA LEU A 84 -11.60 -10.78 5.51
C LEU A 84 -11.99 -12.09 6.20
N SER A 85 -12.83 -12.92 5.55
CA SER A 85 -13.27 -14.20 6.12
C SER A 85 -12.16 -15.24 6.31
N ARG A 86 -11.00 -15.04 5.66
CA ARG A 86 -9.85 -15.94 5.67
C ARG A 86 -8.64 -15.37 6.40
N ILE A 87 -8.82 -14.30 7.17
CA ILE A 87 -7.75 -13.73 8.00
C ILE A 87 -7.34 -14.77 9.05
N GLU A 88 -6.03 -14.98 9.17
CA GLU A 88 -5.42 -15.76 10.22
C GLU A 88 -4.84 -14.82 11.28
N GLU A 89 -5.12 -15.07 12.56
CA GLU A 89 -4.57 -14.33 13.68
C GLU A 89 -3.45 -15.14 14.33
N VAL A 90 -2.23 -14.58 14.33
CA VAL A 90 -1.08 -15.16 15.05
C VAL A 90 -0.92 -14.40 16.36
N VAL A 91 -1.30 -15.04 17.47
CA VAL A 91 -1.06 -14.52 18.82
C VAL A 91 0.32 -14.98 19.28
N LEU A 92 1.21 -14.02 19.54
CA LEU A 92 2.60 -14.24 19.98
C LEU A 92 2.70 -14.56 21.48
#